data_AF-C0ZIN8-F1
#
_entry.id   AF-C0ZIN8-F1
#
_cell.length_a   1.000
_cell.length_b   1.000
_cell.length_c   1.000
_cell.angle_alpha   90.00
_cell.angle_beta   90.00
_cell.angle_gamma   90.00
#
_symmetry.space_group_name_H-M   'P 1'
#
loop_
_entity.id
_entity.type
_entity.pdbx_description
1 polymer ?
#
loop_
_entity_poly.entity_id
_entity_poly.type
_entity_poly.pdbx_seq_one_letter_code
_entity_poly.pdbx_strand_id
1 'polypeptide(L)' 'MKRLKERNIQVIYEHLVDGRQQTELADELGITKKAVSQMVSKVWALHIEHGERPDGWTSISVTLGAAHTTP' A
#
# COMPACT_ATOMS: atom_id res chain seq x y z
N MET A 1 12.78 -3.45 -12.41
CA MET A 1 12.30 -3.90 -11.09
C MET A 1 12.70 -5.36 -10.88
N LYS A 2 13.24 -5.75 -9.71
CA LYS A 2 13.47 -7.18 -9.41
C LYS A 2 12.12 -7.84 -9.11
N ARG A 3 11.88 -9.03 -9.67
CA ARG A 3 10.64 -9.81 -9.44
C ARG A 3 10.42 -10.01 -7.94
N LEU A 4 9.27 -9.56 -7.44
CA LEU A 4 8.84 -9.84 -6.06
C LEU A 4 8.57 -11.35 -5.93
N LYS A 5 8.84 -11.91 -4.76
CA LYS A 5 8.45 -13.30 -4.46
C LYS A 5 6.92 -13.36 -4.35
N GLU A 6 6.33 -14.46 -4.80
CA GLU A 6 4.88 -14.68 -4.78
C GLU A 6 4.28 -14.41 -3.39
N ARG A 7 4.91 -14.93 -2.34
CA ARG A 7 4.49 -14.71 -0.95
C ARG A 7 4.44 -13.23 -0.55
N ASN A 8 5.34 -12.40 -1.08
CA ASN A 8 5.31 -10.96 -0.79
C ASN A 8 4.17 -10.27 -1.54
N ILE A 9 3.82 -10.73 -2.73
CA ILE A 9 2.69 -10.19 -3.51
C ILE A 9 1.39 -10.47 -2.76
N GLN A 10 1.21 -11.70 -2.28
CA GLN A 10 0.02 -12.10 -1.54
C GLN A 10 -0.19 -11.27 -0.26
N VAL A 11 0.88 -11.06 0.51
CA VAL A 11 0.84 -10.20 1.71
C VAL A 11 0.42 -8.76 1.39
N ILE A 12 0.97 -8.21 0.31
CA ILE A 12 0.67 -6.83 -0.08
C ILE A 12 -0.78 -6.73 -0.55
N TYR A 13 -1.29 -7.75 -1.25
CA TYR A 13 -2.69 -7.85 -1.63
C TYR A 13 -3.59 -7.86 -0.39
N GLU A 14 -3.30 -8.69 0.60
CA GLU A 14 -4.09 -8.77 1.83
C GLU A 14 -4.10 -7.46 2.62
N HIS A 15 -3.03 -6.66 2.55
CA HIS A 15 -3.03 -5.32 3.14
C HIS A 15 -3.85 -4.32 2.32
N LEU A 16 -3.61 -4.25 1.01
CA LEU A 16 -4.18 -3.21 0.14
C LEU A 16 -5.64 -3.47 -0.24
N VAL A 17 -6.07 -4.72 -0.28
CA VAL A 17 -7.41 -5.15 -0.71
C VAL A 17 -8.25 -5.58 0.48
N ASP A 18 -7.72 -6.46 1.33
CA ASP A 18 -8.48 -7.02 2.46
C ASP A 18 -8.37 -6.17 3.74
N GLY A 19 -7.54 -5.11 3.73
CA GLY A 19 -7.39 -4.17 4.84
C GLY A 19 -6.67 -4.73 6.07
N ARG A 20 -5.96 -5.87 5.96
CA ARG A 20 -5.19 -6.44 7.08
C ARG A 20 -4.12 -5.47 7.58
N GLN A 21 -3.80 -5.49 8.86
CA GLN A 21 -2.80 -4.57 9.41
C GLN A 21 -1.36 -4.98 9.05
N GLN A 22 -0.52 -4.01 8.71
CA GLN A 22 0.91 -4.27 8.38
C GLN A 22 1.70 -4.90 9.53
N THR A 23 1.26 -4.69 10.78
CA THR A 23 1.88 -5.30 11.98
C THR A 23 1.68 -6.80 12.01
N GLU A 24 0.44 -7.27 11.79
CA GLU A 24 0.11 -8.70 11.78
C GLU A 24 0.85 -9.42 10.65
N LEU A 25 0.94 -8.78 9.49
CA LEU A 25 1.66 -9.32 8.33
C LEU A 25 3.18 -9.38 8.54
N ALA A 26 3.74 -8.42 9.28
CA ALA A 26 5.15 -8.39 9.62
C ALA A 26 5.52 -9.60 10.51
N ASP A 27 4.68 -9.87 11.52
CA ASP A 27 4.83 -11.00 12.43
C ASP A 27 4.72 -12.34 11.69
N GLU A 28 3.75 -12.47 10.78
CA GLU A 28 3.51 -13.69 9.98
C GLU A 28 4.68 -14.02 9.02
N LEU A 29 5.38 -12.99 8.54
CA LEU A 29 6.50 -13.14 7.62
C LEU A 29 7.86 -13.17 8.32
N GLY A 30 7.90 -12.92 9.62
CA GLY A 30 9.15 -12.78 10.38
C GLY A 30 10.02 -11.63 9.88
N ILE A 31 9.41 -10.55 9.38
CA ILE A 31 10.12 -9.36 8.91
C ILE A 31 9.70 -8.13 9.70
N THR A 32 10.43 -7.03 9.56
CA THR A 32 10.09 -5.79 10.25
C THR A 32 8.88 -5.10 9.60
N LYS A 33 8.07 -4.40 10.41
CA LYS A 33 7.00 -3.52 9.92
C LYS A 33 7.50 -2.51 8.88
N LYS A 34 8.73 -2.00 9.05
CA LYS A 34 9.37 -1.09 8.08
C LYS A 34 9.58 -1.76 6.72
N ALA A 35 9.99 -3.04 6.69
CA ALA A 35 10.14 -3.78 5.45
C ALA A 35 8.79 -3.99 4.75
N VAL A 36 7.74 -4.33 5.49
CA VAL A 36 6.35 -4.41 4.94
C VAL A 36 5.94 -3.07 4.36
N SER A 37 6.08 -1.98 5.12
CA SER A 37 5.75 -0.62 4.68
C SER A 37 6.47 -0.24 3.38
N GLN A 38 7.79 -0.52 3.27
CA GLN A 38 8.54 -0.26 2.04
C GLN A 38 8.05 -1.08 0.84
N MET A 39 7.61 -2.32 1.06
CA MET A 39 7.07 -3.15 -0.02
C MET A 39 5.71 -2.62 -0.48
N VAL A 40 4.82 -2.32 0.46
CA VAL A 40 3.50 -1.72 0.19
C VAL A 40 3.64 -0.42 -0.59
N SER A 41 4.51 0.50 -0.14
CA SER A 41 4.72 1.78 -0.83
C SER A 41 5.22 1.61 -2.26
N LYS A 42 6.07 0.61 -2.54
CA LYS A 42 6.54 0.32 -3.90
C LYS A 42 5.42 -0.19 -4.81
N VAL A 43 4.60 -1.11 -4.32
CA VAL A 43 3.47 -1.65 -5.09
C VAL A 43 2.41 -0.57 -5.32
N TRP A 44 2.15 0.26 -4.32
CA TRP A 44 1.25 1.41 -4.47
C TRP A 44 1.77 2.40 -5.53
N ALA A 45 3.06 2.73 -5.51
CA ALA A 45 3.66 3.60 -6.52
C ALA A 45 3.49 3.03 -7.95
N LEU A 46 3.69 1.71 -8.12
CA LEU A 46 3.47 1.04 -9.40
C LEU A 46 2.01 1.02 -9.82
N HIS A 47 1.08 0.84 -8.88
CA HIS A 47 -0.34 0.94 -9.15
C HIS A 47 -0.72 2.37 -9.58
N ILE A 48 -0.11 3.39 -8.99
CA ILE A 48 -0.33 4.78 -9.40
C ILE A 48 0.29 5.06 -10.79
N GLU A 49 1.44 4.46 -11.11
CA GLU A 49 2.15 4.65 -12.39
C GLU A 49 1.48 3.89 -13.55
N HIS A 50 1.01 2.67 -13.31
CA HIS A 50 0.55 1.75 -14.35
C HIS A 50 -0.90 1.28 -14.20
N GLY A 51 -1.55 1.56 -13.07
CA GLY A 51 -2.93 1.14 -12.83
C GLY A 51 -3.91 1.94 -13.67
N GLU A 52 -4.93 1.25 -14.16
CA GLU A 52 -6.07 1.90 -14.79
C GLU A 52 -6.86 2.69 -13.74
N ARG A 53 -6.96 3.99 -13.95
CA ARG A 53 -7.83 4.85 -13.14
C ARG A 53 -9.18 4.93 -13.86
N PRO A 54 -10.31 4.84 -13.13
CA PRO A 54 -11.61 5.11 -13.72
C PRO A 54 -11.65 6.50 -14.36
N ASP A 55 -12.43 6.65 -15.42
CA ASP A 55 -12.45 7.90 -16.17
C ASP A 55 -12.90 9.08 -15.27
N GLY A 56 -12.18 10.21 -15.36
CA GLY A 56 -12.37 11.37 -14.49
C GLY A 56 -11.73 11.30 -13.10
N TRP A 57 -11.06 10.21 -12.71
CA TRP A 57 -10.41 10.11 -11.40
C TRP A 57 -8.94 10.56 -11.42
N THR A 58 -8.55 11.36 -10.42
CA THR A 58 -7.16 11.80 -10.23
C THR A 58 -6.71 11.54 -8.79
N SER A 59 -5.49 11.02 -8.63
CA SER A 59 -4.89 10.83 -7.31
C SER A 59 -4.15 12.10 -6.90
N ILE A 60 -4.53 12.70 -5.78
CA ILE A 60 -3.84 13.86 -5.20
C ILE A 60 -3.32 13.50 -3.80
N SER A 61 -2.15 14.04 -3.45
CA SER A 61 -1.65 14.05 -2.09
C SER A 61 -1.76 15.47 -1.57
N VAL A 62 -2.53 15.67 -0.49
CA VAL A 62 -2.77 16.98 0.10
C VAL A 62 -2.47 16.96 1.59
N THR A 63 -1.86 18.03 2.09
CA THR A 63 -1.72 18.26 3.52
C THR A 63 -2.87 19.15 3.97
N LEU A 64 -3.77 18.62 4.77
CA LEU A 64 -4.92 19.36 5.29
C LEU A 64 -4.62 19.90 6.70
N GLY A 65 -5.04 21.14 6.96
CA GLY A 65 -5.05 21.69 8.32
C GLY A 65 -6.16 21.08 9.18
N ALA A 66 -5.97 21.05 10.51
CA ALA A 66 -6.86 20.37 11.46
C ALA A 66 -8.36 20.81 11.41
N ALA A 67 -8.67 21.97 10.83
CA ALA A 67 -10.04 22.46 10.66
C ALA A 67 -10.83 21.80 9.51
N HIS A 68 -10.18 20.95 8.69
CA HIS A 68 -10.79 20.32 7.51
C HIS A 68 -10.88 18.79 7.62
N THR A 69 -10.57 18.23 8.80
CA THR A 69 -10.74 16.81 9.13
C THR A 69 -11.92 16.66 10.07
N THR A 70 -13.14 16.62 9.54
CA THR A 70 -14.33 16.12 10.26
C THR A 70 -14.90 14.94 9.45
N PRO A 71 -15.46 13.92 10.11
CA PRO A 71 -15.68 12.59 9.55
C PRO A 71 -16.73 12.55 8.44
#